data_AF-A0A317DWF4-F1
#
_entry.id   AF-A0A317DWF4-F1
#
_cell.length_a   1.000
_cell.length_b   1.000
_cell.length_c   1.000
_cell.angle_alpha   90.00
_cell.angle_beta   90.00
_cell.angle_gamma   90.00
#
_symmetry.space_group_name_H-M   'P 1'
#
loop_
_entity.id
_entity.type
_entity.pdbx_description
1 polymer ?
#
loop_
_entity_poly.entity_id
_entity_poly.type
_entity_poly.pdbx_seq_one_letter_code
_entity_poly.pdbx_strand_id
1 'polypeptide(L)'
;MSRRLLIEAGAFETRTALTEGGEAVEFQVFPVGAACLLGEIRLGRIVATEAALGAFFIDIGLDRPAFLKRKDAPGAREGDALAVEVIREAEGGKAARVSARIAPGTLPDLAGRQPPALLRPAPPAALRLAAARAPDRITVAGEAAAPLLALLRRALPAVPVEVAHGTSDLFAAEGLADAFAASLRPRLPLVPTGAITIAETEALTAIDIDGGGLGARAANEAGARAAAAEIRRRNLSGQIVVDFIGDAPAIAAGRQMLIRALAADPLRPEVIRGDLNGLVLVTRPRQGDSLSRAVTVPCPIAEGRWLAPRHLAAELCRLADGLAHHHPGKALQALVPADVAAYLESPAAAPGLDALRRRLGAPLVIATAPPAPDPDRAPKVRIVP
;
A
#
# COMPACT_ATOMS: atom_id res chain seq x y z
N MET A 1 -0.71 0.03 23.63
CA MET A 1 -1.84 0.70 22.95
C MET A 1 -2.55 -0.33 22.09
N SER A 2 -3.88 -0.33 22.07
CA SER A 2 -4.61 -1.26 21.20
C SER A 2 -4.41 -0.90 19.73
N ARG A 3 -4.13 -1.91 18.89
CA ARG A 3 -3.95 -1.84 17.45
C ARG A 3 -5.24 -2.24 16.74
N ARG A 4 -5.83 -1.34 15.96
CA ARG A 4 -6.97 -1.67 15.09
C ARG A 4 -6.56 -1.57 13.64
N LEU A 5 -6.95 -2.55 12.82
CA LEU A 5 -6.85 -2.45 11.38
C LEU A 5 -8.23 -2.16 10.78
N LEU A 6 -8.35 -1.00 10.15
CA LEU A 6 -9.53 -0.60 9.40
C LEU A 6 -9.31 -0.95 7.93
N ILE A 7 -10.29 -1.59 7.30
CA ILE A 7 -10.24 -2.01 5.91
C ILE A 7 -11.51 -1.54 5.20
N GLU A 8 -11.36 -0.64 4.23
CA GLU A 8 -12.44 -0.25 3.35
C GLU A 8 -12.24 -0.93 1.99
N ALA A 9 -13.03 -1.97 1.73
CA ALA A 9 -12.98 -2.75 0.50
C ALA A 9 -13.99 -2.19 -0.52
N GLY A 10 -13.51 -1.39 -1.47
CA GLY A 10 -14.30 -0.84 -2.57
C GLY A 10 -14.13 -1.60 -3.89
N ALA A 11 -14.89 -1.18 -4.90
CA ALA A 11 -14.90 -1.79 -6.22
C ALA A 11 -13.63 -1.53 -7.05
N PHE A 12 -12.96 -0.40 -6.82
CA PHE A 12 -11.76 0.01 -7.56
C PHE A 12 -10.47 -0.15 -6.74
N GLU A 13 -10.56 -0.05 -5.42
CA GLU A 13 -9.44 -0.17 -4.51
C GLU A 13 -9.87 -0.67 -3.13
N THR A 14 -8.93 -1.21 -2.37
CA THR A 14 -9.06 -1.44 -0.93
C THR A 14 -8.14 -0.48 -0.18
N ARG A 15 -8.69 0.38 0.67
CA ARG A 15 -7.91 1.26 1.56
C ARG A 15 -7.79 0.62 2.94
N THR A 16 -6.63 0.72 3.56
CA THR A 16 -6.41 0.22 4.91
C THR A 16 -5.74 1.26 5.78
N ALA A 17 -6.12 1.31 7.06
CA ALA A 17 -5.48 2.13 8.09
C ALA A 17 -5.19 1.27 9.32
N LEU A 18 -3.93 1.19 9.74
CA LEU A 18 -3.58 0.67 11.06
C LEU A 18 -3.57 1.86 12.03
N THR A 19 -4.31 1.75 13.13
CA THR A 19 -4.34 2.76 14.18
C THR A 19 -3.76 2.24 15.49
N GLU A 20 -3.05 3.12 16.21
CA GLU A 20 -2.50 2.86 17.54
C GLU A 20 -2.94 4.00 18.47
N GLY A 21 -3.77 3.70 19.47
CA GLY A 21 -4.29 4.73 20.37
C GLY A 21 -5.21 5.76 19.71
N GLY A 22 -5.91 5.37 18.62
CA GLY A 22 -6.80 6.24 17.85
C GLY A 22 -6.12 6.96 16.67
N GLU A 23 -4.79 7.04 16.68
CA GLU A 23 -4.02 7.71 15.62
C GLU A 23 -3.64 6.73 14.51
N ALA A 24 -3.78 7.15 13.26
CA ALA A 24 -3.31 6.37 12.12
C ALA A 24 -1.77 6.34 12.08
N VAL A 25 -1.20 5.14 12.11
CA VAL A 25 0.25 4.92 12.05
C VAL A 25 0.71 4.33 10.72
N GLU A 26 -0.21 3.81 9.90
CA GLU A 26 0.07 3.22 8.60
C GLU A 26 -1.16 3.29 7.70
N PHE A 27 -1.00 3.80 6.48
CA PHE A 27 -1.98 3.71 5.41
C PHE A 27 -1.43 2.88 4.26
N GLN A 28 -2.28 2.04 3.68
CA GLN A 28 -2.00 1.37 2.40
C GLN A 28 -3.24 1.37 1.52
N VAL A 29 -3.03 1.46 0.21
CA VAL A 29 -4.08 1.36 -0.80
C VAL A 29 -3.70 0.27 -1.78
N PHE A 30 -4.63 -0.63 -2.06
CA PHE A 30 -4.42 -1.75 -2.96
C PHE A 30 -5.42 -1.65 -4.11
N PRO A 31 -4.98 -1.49 -5.37
CA PRO A 31 -5.88 -1.52 -6.51
C PRO A 31 -6.59 -2.88 -6.62
N VAL A 32 -7.88 -2.87 -6.92
CA VAL A 32 -8.61 -4.11 -7.23
C VAL A 32 -8.09 -4.68 -8.54
N GLY A 33 -7.89 -6.00 -8.59
CA GLY A 33 -7.40 -6.68 -9.78
C GLY A 33 -5.90 -6.50 -10.04
N ALA A 34 -5.15 -5.80 -9.17
CA ALA A 34 -3.70 -5.77 -9.27
C ALA A 34 -3.14 -7.21 -9.14
N ALA A 35 -2.43 -7.66 -10.17
CA ALA A 35 -1.72 -8.94 -10.12
C ALA A 35 -0.67 -8.88 -9.01
N CYS A 36 -0.75 -9.82 -8.07
CA CYS A 36 0.25 -10.01 -7.04
C CYS A 36 0.40 -11.51 -6.84
N LEU A 37 1.63 -11.99 -6.96
CA LEU A 37 1.96 -13.41 -6.77
C LEU A 37 2.36 -13.72 -5.33
N LEU A 38 2.55 -12.71 -4.48
CA LEU A 38 3.07 -12.90 -3.13
C LEU A 38 2.13 -13.76 -2.26
N GLY A 39 2.65 -14.87 -1.74
CA GLY A 39 1.90 -15.86 -0.94
C GLY A 39 1.12 -16.87 -1.77
N GLU A 40 1.19 -16.78 -3.09
CA GLU A 40 0.66 -17.77 -4.00
C GLU A 40 1.43 -19.09 -3.86
N ILE A 41 0.72 -20.22 -3.87
CA ILE A 41 1.32 -21.55 -3.83
C ILE A 41 1.21 -22.16 -5.22
N ARG A 42 2.33 -22.60 -5.78
CA ARG A 42 2.43 -23.27 -7.08
C ARG A 42 3.15 -24.60 -6.95
N LEU A 43 2.80 -25.56 -7.80
CA LEU A 43 3.57 -26.77 -8.03
C LEU A 43 4.54 -26.47 -9.16
N GLY A 44 5.84 -26.64 -8.91
CA GLY A 44 6.88 -26.41 -9.89
C GLY A 44 7.82 -27.60 -10.06
N ARG A 45 8.64 -27.55 -11.11
CA ARG A 45 9.66 -28.57 -11.41
C ARG A 45 11.05 -27.95 -11.30
N ILE A 46 11.97 -28.57 -10.57
CA ILE A 46 13.36 -28.11 -10.53
C ILE A 46 13.95 -28.33 -11.92
N VAL A 47 14.38 -27.24 -12.57
CA VAL A 47 14.97 -27.25 -13.91
C VAL A 47 16.49 -27.13 -13.90
N ALA A 48 17.06 -26.57 -12.84
CA ALA A 48 18.51 -26.48 -12.68
C ALA A 48 18.93 -26.38 -11.21
N THR A 49 20.13 -26.87 -10.93
CA THR A 49 20.76 -26.83 -9.61
C THR A 49 22.03 -25.98 -9.67
N GLU A 50 22.07 -24.88 -8.91
CA GLU A 50 23.25 -24.02 -8.84
C GLU A 50 23.98 -24.15 -7.51
N ALA A 51 25.12 -24.84 -7.53
CA ALA A 51 25.93 -25.11 -6.33
C ALA A 51 26.55 -23.82 -5.77
N ALA A 52 27.08 -22.95 -6.63
CA ALA A 52 27.73 -21.70 -6.22
C ALA A 52 26.76 -20.75 -5.50
N LEU A 53 25.49 -20.74 -5.88
CA LEU A 53 24.44 -19.92 -5.26
C LEU A 53 23.74 -20.61 -4.08
N GLY A 54 24.04 -21.89 -3.84
CA GLY A 54 23.33 -22.71 -2.85
C GLY A 54 21.83 -22.78 -3.12
N ALA A 55 21.43 -22.95 -4.38
CA ALA A 55 20.06 -22.78 -4.83
C ALA A 55 19.63 -23.78 -5.92
N PHE A 56 18.32 -23.80 -6.15
CA PHE A 56 17.65 -24.44 -7.27
C PHE A 56 16.91 -23.38 -8.07
N PHE A 57 16.84 -23.57 -9.39
CA PHE A 57 15.87 -22.90 -10.24
C PHE A 57 14.69 -23.83 -10.47
N ILE A 58 13.50 -23.36 -10.14
CA ILE A 58 12.25 -24.11 -10.23
C ILE A 58 11.31 -23.42 -11.20
N ASP A 59 10.88 -24.12 -12.25
CA ASP A 59 9.84 -23.65 -13.15
C ASP A 59 8.48 -23.78 -12.45
N ILE A 60 7.82 -22.65 -12.27
CA ILE A 60 6.50 -22.52 -11.63
C ILE A 60 5.46 -21.91 -12.58
N GLY A 61 5.77 -21.83 -13.88
CA GLY A 61 4.89 -21.25 -14.90
C GLY A 61 4.89 -19.72 -14.92
N LEU A 62 6.00 -19.10 -14.53
CA LEU A 62 6.27 -17.67 -14.75
C LEU A 62 7.22 -17.51 -15.94
N ASP A 63 7.40 -16.29 -16.43
CA ASP A 63 8.29 -15.98 -17.58
C ASP A 63 9.71 -16.52 -17.41
N ARG A 64 10.18 -16.66 -16.16
CA ARG A 64 11.50 -17.21 -15.82
C ARG A 64 11.43 -18.13 -14.59
N PRO A 65 12.29 -19.16 -14.51
CA PRO A 65 12.37 -20.02 -13.34
C PRO A 65 12.63 -19.23 -12.05
N ALA A 66 11.90 -19.59 -10.99
CA ALA A 66 12.03 -18.95 -9.69
C ALA A 66 13.23 -19.48 -8.91
N PHE A 67 13.78 -18.63 -8.04
CA PHE A 67 14.89 -18.96 -7.16
C PHE A 67 14.39 -19.63 -5.87
N LEU A 68 14.81 -20.88 -5.63
CA LEU A 68 14.53 -21.65 -4.41
C LEU A 68 15.85 -21.91 -3.67
N LYS A 69 15.94 -21.58 -2.39
CA LYS A 69 17.15 -21.88 -1.61
C LYS A 69 17.27 -23.37 -1.37
N ARG A 70 18.48 -23.94 -1.52
CA ARG A 70 18.72 -25.38 -1.31
C ARG A 70 18.31 -25.87 0.09
N LYS A 71 18.50 -25.02 1.10
CA LYS A 71 18.08 -25.31 2.49
C LYS A 71 16.56 -25.40 2.71
N ASP A 72 15.76 -24.95 1.73
CA ASP A 72 14.30 -25.02 1.81
C ASP A 72 13.78 -26.35 1.23
N ALA A 73 14.60 -27.08 0.46
CA ALA A 73 14.28 -28.39 -0.12
C ALA A 73 15.50 -29.34 -0.03
N PRO A 74 15.88 -29.79 1.18
CA PRO A 74 17.01 -30.69 1.36
C PRO A 74 16.78 -32.03 0.65
N GLY A 75 17.78 -32.49 -0.11
CA GLY A 75 17.73 -33.76 -0.84
C GLY A 75 17.07 -33.72 -2.23
N ALA A 76 16.44 -32.59 -2.59
CA ALA A 76 15.83 -32.41 -3.91
C ALA A 76 16.88 -32.38 -5.04
N ARG A 77 16.45 -32.80 -6.23
CA ARG A 77 17.24 -32.96 -7.46
C ARG A 77 16.55 -32.29 -8.64
N GLU A 78 17.30 -32.10 -9.72
CA GLU A 78 16.70 -31.69 -10.99
C GLU A 78 15.65 -32.70 -11.45
N GLY A 79 14.55 -32.19 -11.98
CA GLY A 79 13.37 -32.98 -12.36
C GLY A 79 12.34 -33.15 -11.25
N ASP A 80 12.69 -32.97 -9.98
CA ASP A 80 11.75 -33.13 -8.86
C ASP A 80 10.62 -32.08 -8.92
N ALA A 81 9.40 -32.51 -8.61
CA ALA A 81 8.25 -31.64 -8.47
C ALA A 81 8.08 -31.22 -7.01
N LEU A 82 7.99 -29.92 -6.75
CA LEU A 82 7.84 -29.36 -5.41
C LEU A 82 6.76 -28.30 -5.39
N ALA A 83 5.93 -28.33 -4.35
CA ALA A 83 5.07 -27.20 -4.05
C ALA A 83 5.89 -26.10 -3.37
N VAL A 84 5.71 -24.87 -3.84
CA VAL A 84 6.44 -23.71 -3.36
C VAL A 84 5.53 -22.49 -3.23
N GLU A 85 5.78 -21.68 -2.21
CA GLU A 85 5.13 -20.40 -2.00
C GLU A 85 6.01 -19.27 -2.51
N VAL A 86 5.43 -18.32 -3.25
CA VAL A 86 6.13 -17.11 -3.71
C VAL A 86 6.32 -16.17 -2.52
N ILE A 87 7.58 -15.94 -2.13
CA ILE A 87 7.95 -15.08 -1.02
C ILE A 87 8.51 -13.73 -1.46
N ARG A 88 8.90 -13.58 -2.73
CA ARG A 88 9.19 -12.31 -3.41
C ARG A 88 8.86 -12.42 -4.88
N GLU A 89 8.28 -11.37 -5.44
CA GLU A 89 7.99 -11.29 -6.87
C GLU A 89 9.26 -10.99 -7.68
N ALA A 90 9.19 -11.23 -8.98
CA ALA A 90 10.26 -10.86 -9.89
C ALA A 90 10.29 -9.32 -10.03
N GLU A 91 11.46 -8.71 -9.84
CA GLU A 91 11.62 -7.25 -9.88
C GLU A 91 12.99 -6.90 -10.48
N GLY A 92 13.05 -5.90 -11.37
CA GLY A 92 14.30 -5.33 -11.88
C GLY A 92 15.24 -6.36 -12.51
N GLY A 93 14.70 -7.26 -13.32
CA GLY A 93 15.48 -8.34 -13.96
C GLY A 93 15.84 -9.51 -13.03
N LYS A 94 15.47 -9.48 -11.74
CA LYS A 94 15.66 -10.63 -10.83
C LYS A 94 14.48 -11.60 -10.92
N ALA A 95 14.77 -12.90 -10.82
CA ALA A 95 13.73 -13.94 -10.75
C ALA A 95 12.92 -13.82 -9.46
N ALA A 96 11.67 -14.28 -9.49
CA ALA A 96 10.86 -14.44 -8.29
C ALA A 96 11.58 -15.38 -7.30
N ARG A 97 11.39 -15.15 -6.01
CA ARG A 97 11.94 -16.03 -4.96
C ARG A 97 10.82 -16.80 -4.30
N VAL A 98 11.05 -18.10 -4.14
CA VAL A 98 10.07 -19.02 -3.56
C VAL A 98 10.64 -19.77 -2.35
N SER A 99 9.76 -20.39 -1.58
CA SER A 99 10.08 -21.25 -0.43
C SER A 99 9.24 -22.53 -0.50
N ALA A 100 9.88 -23.69 -0.33
CA ALA A 100 9.17 -24.95 -0.14
C ALA A 100 8.70 -25.15 1.32
N ARG A 101 9.09 -24.25 2.25
CA ARG A 101 8.62 -24.24 3.64
C ARG A 101 7.25 -23.57 3.69
N ILE A 102 6.23 -24.34 3.37
CA ILE A 102 4.84 -23.91 3.34
C ILE A 102 4.20 -24.18 4.71
N ALA A 103 3.37 -23.26 5.20
CA ALA A 103 2.69 -23.41 6.50
C ALA A 103 1.80 -24.68 6.51
N PRO A 104 1.79 -25.47 7.60
CA PRO A 104 0.94 -26.65 7.72
C PRO A 104 -0.54 -26.35 7.43
N GLY A 105 -1.23 -27.26 6.75
CA GLY A 105 -2.66 -27.12 6.42
C GLY A 105 -3.00 -26.14 5.30
N THR A 106 -2.00 -25.50 4.69
CA THR A 106 -2.22 -24.57 3.56
C THR A 106 -2.06 -25.19 2.17
N LEU A 107 -1.43 -26.37 2.12
CA LEU A 107 -1.16 -27.13 0.91
C LEU A 107 -2.41 -27.93 0.50
N PRO A 108 -2.92 -27.75 -0.74
CA PRO A 108 -3.97 -28.62 -1.26
C PRO A 108 -3.41 -30.00 -1.64
N ASP A 109 -4.30 -30.95 -1.92
CA ASP A 109 -3.92 -32.24 -2.48
C ASP A 109 -3.19 -32.07 -3.82
N LEU A 110 -2.05 -32.75 -3.94
CA LEU A 110 -1.16 -32.73 -5.09
C LEU A 110 -1.43 -33.89 -6.06
N ALA A 111 -2.27 -34.86 -5.69
CA ALA A 111 -2.55 -36.03 -6.50
C ALA A 111 -3.05 -35.64 -7.91
N GLY A 112 -2.42 -36.22 -8.93
CA GLY A 112 -2.77 -36.00 -10.34
C GLY A 112 -2.40 -34.64 -10.93
N ARG A 113 -1.80 -33.73 -10.14
CA ARG A 113 -1.38 -32.41 -10.63
C ARG A 113 -0.01 -32.49 -11.31
N GLN A 114 0.14 -31.82 -12.44
CA GLN A 114 1.42 -31.73 -13.16
C GLN A 114 2.03 -30.32 -13.01
N PRO A 115 3.34 -30.20 -12.74
CA PRO A 115 4.02 -28.91 -12.77
C PRO A 115 4.22 -28.42 -14.22
N PRO A 116 4.12 -27.10 -14.47
CA PRO A 116 3.76 -26.06 -13.52
C PRO A 116 2.24 -25.94 -13.30
N ALA A 117 1.79 -25.79 -12.05
CA ALA A 117 0.37 -25.60 -11.74
C ALA A 117 0.12 -24.63 -10.57
N LEU A 118 -0.92 -23.81 -10.68
CA LEU A 118 -1.43 -23.01 -9.56
C LEU A 118 -2.13 -23.93 -8.56
N LEU A 119 -1.65 -23.94 -7.31
CA LEU A 119 -2.24 -24.71 -6.22
C LEU A 119 -3.18 -23.84 -5.38
N ARG A 120 -2.75 -22.61 -5.06
CA ARG A 120 -3.53 -21.65 -4.28
C ARG A 120 -3.23 -20.22 -4.75
N PRO A 121 -4.25 -19.41 -5.09
CA PRO A 121 -4.02 -18.01 -5.48
C PRO A 121 -3.42 -17.20 -4.34
N ALA A 122 -2.76 -16.09 -4.67
CA ALA A 122 -2.22 -15.17 -3.69
C ALA A 122 -3.34 -14.66 -2.76
N PRO A 123 -3.12 -14.61 -1.44
CA PRO A 123 -4.08 -14.01 -0.53
C PRO A 123 -4.23 -12.50 -0.83
N PRO A 124 -5.44 -11.92 -0.66
CA PRO A 124 -5.66 -10.49 -0.85
C PRO A 124 -4.66 -9.65 -0.05
N ALA A 125 -4.23 -8.52 -0.61
CA ALA A 125 -3.21 -7.68 0.00
C ALA A 125 -3.58 -7.22 1.43
N ALA A 126 -4.84 -6.88 1.66
CA ALA A 126 -5.34 -6.51 2.99
C ALA A 126 -5.23 -7.67 4.01
N LEU A 127 -5.44 -8.92 3.58
CA LEU A 127 -5.23 -10.10 4.44
C LEU A 127 -3.74 -10.31 4.75
N ARG A 128 -2.85 -10.17 3.74
CA ARG A 128 -1.40 -10.24 3.96
C ARG A 128 -0.93 -9.18 4.95
N LEU A 129 -1.45 -7.96 4.81
CA LEU A 129 -1.16 -6.86 5.74
C LEU A 129 -1.64 -7.19 7.16
N ALA A 130 -2.88 -7.67 7.30
CA ALA A 130 -3.43 -8.06 8.60
C ALA A 130 -2.57 -9.13 9.30
N ALA A 131 -2.17 -10.18 8.57
CA ALA A 131 -1.29 -11.22 9.09
C ALA A 131 0.09 -10.67 9.49
N ALA A 132 0.67 -9.77 8.69
CA ALA A 132 1.99 -9.19 8.95
C ALA A 132 2.00 -8.18 10.11
N ARG A 133 0.86 -7.54 10.42
CA ARG A 133 0.76 -6.53 11.49
C ARG A 133 0.21 -7.07 12.80
N ALA A 134 -0.48 -8.21 12.76
CA ALA A 134 -1.13 -8.83 13.91
C ALA A 134 -1.91 -7.81 14.76
N PRO A 135 -2.95 -7.15 14.19
CA PRO A 135 -3.76 -6.20 14.94
C PRO A 135 -4.59 -6.91 16.02
N ASP A 136 -4.99 -6.17 17.05
CA ASP A 136 -5.86 -6.71 18.10
C ASP A 136 -7.31 -6.87 17.63
N ARG A 137 -7.72 -6.10 16.61
CA ARG A 137 -9.06 -6.12 16.02
C ARG A 137 -9.04 -5.61 14.58
N ILE A 138 -9.96 -6.13 13.76
CA ILE A 138 -10.18 -5.70 12.38
C ILE A 138 -11.62 -5.19 12.21
N THR A 139 -11.76 -4.02 11.59
CA THR A 139 -13.07 -3.49 11.14
C THR A 139 -13.05 -3.41 9.62
N VAL A 140 -14.05 -4.01 8.96
CA VAL A 140 -14.17 -4.02 7.50
C VAL A 140 -15.44 -3.30 7.06
N ALA A 141 -15.35 -2.45 6.04
CA ALA A 141 -16.47 -1.78 5.41
C ALA A 141 -16.35 -1.83 3.87
N GLY A 142 -17.38 -1.30 3.19
CA GLY A 142 -17.43 -1.18 1.72
C GLY A 142 -18.13 -2.35 1.03
N GLU A 143 -18.52 -2.16 -0.23
CA GLU A 143 -19.27 -3.15 -1.02
C GLU A 143 -18.53 -4.47 -1.21
N ALA A 144 -17.20 -4.44 -1.28
CA ALA A 144 -16.39 -5.63 -1.51
C ALA A 144 -15.97 -6.31 -0.19
N ALA A 145 -16.58 -5.95 0.94
CA ALA A 145 -16.23 -6.49 2.25
C ALA A 145 -16.54 -7.99 2.40
N ALA A 146 -17.66 -8.47 1.86
CA ALA A 146 -18.17 -9.82 2.15
C ALA A 146 -17.18 -10.95 1.80
N PRO A 147 -16.56 -11.00 0.60
CA PRO A 147 -15.53 -12.00 0.29
C PRO A 147 -14.31 -11.91 1.21
N LEU A 148 -13.90 -10.68 1.56
CA LEU A 148 -12.72 -10.45 2.40
C LEU A 148 -12.97 -10.87 3.86
N LEU A 149 -14.15 -10.65 4.40
CA LEU A 149 -14.54 -11.04 5.76
C LEU A 149 -14.40 -12.55 6.00
N ALA A 150 -14.87 -13.37 5.05
CA ALA A 150 -14.76 -14.82 5.14
C ALA A 150 -13.29 -15.26 5.18
N LEU A 151 -12.44 -14.64 4.35
CA LEU A 151 -11.01 -14.93 4.31
C LEU A 151 -10.29 -14.51 5.59
N LEU A 152 -10.57 -13.32 6.10
CA LEU A 152 -9.98 -12.80 7.35
C LEU A 152 -10.33 -13.68 8.54
N ARG A 153 -11.61 -14.01 8.74
CA ARG A 153 -12.07 -14.86 9.85
C ARG A 153 -11.44 -16.26 9.82
N ARG A 154 -11.30 -16.83 8.62
CA ARG A 154 -10.67 -18.15 8.46
C ARG A 154 -9.16 -18.10 8.73
N ALA A 155 -8.47 -17.07 8.23
CA ALA A 155 -7.01 -16.97 8.31
C ALA A 155 -6.51 -16.46 9.68
N LEU A 156 -7.31 -15.65 10.38
CA LEU A 156 -6.98 -15.00 11.64
C LEU A 156 -8.06 -15.29 12.70
N PRO A 157 -8.28 -16.56 13.10
CA PRO A 157 -9.41 -16.94 13.96
C PRO A 157 -9.34 -16.34 15.37
N ALA A 158 -8.16 -15.94 15.84
CA ALA A 158 -7.95 -15.31 17.15
C ALA A 158 -8.20 -13.78 17.14
N VAL A 159 -8.36 -13.17 15.96
CA VAL A 159 -8.54 -11.72 15.82
C VAL A 159 -10.01 -11.42 15.57
N PRO A 160 -10.70 -10.62 16.42
CA PRO A 160 -12.06 -10.19 16.16
C PRO A 160 -12.18 -9.43 14.83
N VAL A 161 -13.11 -9.85 13.97
CA VAL A 161 -13.40 -9.21 12.67
C VAL A 161 -14.84 -8.74 12.61
N GLU A 162 -15.00 -7.41 12.70
CA GLU A 162 -16.29 -6.70 12.73
C GLU A 162 -16.59 -6.05 11.37
N VAL A 163 -17.87 -5.86 11.09
CA VAL A 163 -18.34 -5.15 9.89
C VAL A 163 -18.85 -3.78 10.32
N ALA A 164 -18.34 -2.72 9.69
CA ALA A 164 -18.93 -1.40 9.83
C ALA A 164 -20.12 -1.26 8.87
N HIS A 165 -21.30 -1.05 9.44
CA HIS A 165 -22.55 -0.89 8.69
C HIS A 165 -22.91 0.60 8.55
N GLY A 166 -23.64 0.94 7.49
CA GLY A 166 -24.21 2.28 7.31
C GLY A 166 -23.22 3.39 7.02
N THR A 167 -21.96 3.08 6.68
CA THR A 167 -20.96 4.06 6.25
C THR A 167 -20.67 3.94 4.76
N SER A 168 -20.67 5.07 4.05
CA SER A 168 -20.19 5.19 2.67
C SER A 168 -18.68 5.47 2.59
N ASP A 169 -18.07 5.92 3.69
CA ASP A 169 -16.62 6.18 3.80
C ASP A 169 -16.16 5.88 5.25
N LEU A 170 -15.47 4.76 5.43
CA LEU A 170 -14.95 4.31 6.72
C LEU A 170 -13.92 5.28 7.29
N PHE A 171 -13.10 5.90 6.43
CA PHE A 171 -12.05 6.82 6.88
C PHE A 171 -12.67 8.13 7.37
N ALA A 172 -13.74 8.61 6.71
CA ALA A 172 -14.50 9.75 7.20
C ALA A 172 -15.19 9.43 8.54
N ALA A 173 -15.83 8.26 8.65
CA ALA A 173 -16.51 7.82 9.87
C ALA A 173 -15.56 7.65 11.08
N GLU A 174 -14.30 7.27 10.84
CA GLU A 174 -13.28 7.10 11.89
C GLU A 174 -12.38 8.35 12.06
N GLY A 175 -12.69 9.47 11.40
CA GLY A 175 -11.93 10.73 11.53
C GLY A 175 -10.52 10.69 10.93
N LEU A 176 -10.26 9.78 9.99
CA LEU A 176 -8.95 9.55 9.38
C LEU A 176 -8.77 10.21 8.01
N ALA A 177 -9.85 10.75 7.42
CA ALA A 177 -9.82 11.33 6.07
C ALA A 177 -8.78 12.46 5.94
N ASP A 178 -8.73 13.37 6.91
CA ASP A 178 -7.77 14.48 6.90
C ASP A 178 -6.32 14.00 7.07
N ALA A 179 -6.09 13.03 7.95
CA ALA A 179 -4.78 12.42 8.15
C ALA A 179 -4.30 11.70 6.88
N PHE A 180 -5.18 10.97 6.21
CA PHE A 180 -4.89 10.31 4.93
C PHE A 180 -4.54 11.34 3.85
N ALA A 181 -5.35 12.39 3.71
CA ALA A 181 -5.11 13.46 2.73
C ALA A 181 -3.83 14.25 3.02
N ALA A 182 -3.50 14.48 4.30
CA ALA A 182 -2.26 15.13 4.71
C ALA A 182 -1.04 14.29 4.32
N SER A 183 -1.06 12.97 4.53
CA SER A 183 0.03 12.06 4.16
C SER A 183 0.30 11.95 2.66
N LEU A 184 -0.62 12.42 1.81
CA LEU A 184 -0.38 12.53 0.37
C LEU A 184 0.35 13.82 -0.02
N ARG A 185 0.44 14.82 0.87
CA ARG A 185 1.10 16.10 0.59
C ARG A 185 2.62 15.96 0.68
N PRO A 186 3.38 16.60 -0.23
CA PRO A 186 4.84 16.57 -0.17
C PRO A 186 5.37 17.33 1.06
N ARG A 187 4.75 18.46 1.44
CA ARG A 187 5.16 19.27 2.59
C ARG A 187 4.15 19.18 3.72
N LEU A 188 4.64 18.93 4.93
CA LEU A 188 3.87 18.78 6.16
C LEU A 188 4.35 19.76 7.23
N PRO A 189 3.44 20.42 7.96
CA PRO A 189 3.84 21.32 9.04
C PRO A 189 4.46 20.55 10.21
N LEU A 190 5.44 21.17 10.85
CA LEU A 190 5.95 20.76 12.16
C LEU A 190 5.25 21.53 13.27
N VAL A 191 5.17 20.92 14.45
CA VAL A 191 4.68 21.58 15.67
C VAL A 191 5.88 21.98 16.52
N PRO A 192 5.98 23.24 17.00
CA PRO A 192 5.02 24.33 16.83
C PRO A 192 5.15 25.13 15.51
N THR A 193 6.30 25.06 14.83
CA THR A 193 6.58 25.78 13.57
C THR A 193 7.57 24.99 12.71
N GLY A 194 7.71 25.37 11.45
CA GLY A 194 8.54 24.69 10.46
C GLY A 194 7.77 23.66 9.65
N ALA A 195 8.50 22.83 8.92
CA ALA A 195 7.92 21.78 8.09
C ALA A 195 8.93 20.68 7.76
N ILE A 196 8.42 19.53 7.34
CA ILE A 196 9.20 18.55 6.58
C ILE A 196 8.71 18.52 5.13
N THR A 197 9.65 18.33 4.21
CA THR A 197 9.34 18.12 2.79
C THR A 197 9.82 16.73 2.38
N ILE A 198 8.93 15.91 1.83
CA ILE A 198 9.21 14.53 1.42
C ILE A 198 9.13 14.47 -0.11
N ALA A 199 10.22 14.05 -0.74
CA ALA A 199 10.34 13.88 -2.18
C ALA A 199 10.72 12.43 -2.52
N GLU A 200 9.81 11.71 -3.19
CA GLU A 200 10.08 10.36 -3.70
C GLU A 200 10.67 10.44 -5.12
N THR A 201 11.88 9.91 -5.30
CA THR A 201 12.51 9.75 -6.63
C THR A 201 12.45 8.29 -7.07
N GLU A 202 13.00 7.98 -8.25
CA GLU A 202 13.14 6.59 -8.70
C GLU A 202 14.03 5.77 -7.76
N ALA A 203 15.19 6.31 -7.37
CA ALA A 203 16.23 5.59 -6.64
C ALA A 203 16.07 5.64 -5.11
N LEU A 204 15.70 6.81 -4.57
CA LEU A 204 15.63 7.07 -3.13
C LEU A 204 14.50 8.04 -2.75
N THR A 205 14.20 8.14 -1.47
CA THR A 205 13.33 9.18 -0.92
C THR A 205 14.16 10.21 -0.14
N ALA A 206 13.99 11.49 -0.42
CA ALA A 206 14.62 12.58 0.33
C ALA A 206 13.62 13.23 1.29
N ILE A 207 14.07 13.53 2.50
CA ILE A 207 13.31 14.24 3.54
C ILE A 207 14.12 15.44 3.99
N ASP A 208 13.62 16.64 3.70
CA ASP A 208 14.19 17.92 4.10
C ASP A 208 13.48 18.47 5.35
N ILE A 209 14.22 19.11 6.24
CA ILE A 209 13.72 19.68 7.50
C ILE A 209 13.91 21.20 7.50
N ASP A 210 12.80 21.92 7.55
CA ASP A 210 12.76 23.36 7.75
C ASP A 210 12.35 23.67 9.20
N GLY A 211 13.22 24.33 9.95
CA GLY A 211 12.99 24.66 11.36
C GLY A 211 11.97 25.77 11.59
N GLY A 212 11.60 26.57 10.58
CA GLY A 212 10.61 27.65 10.73
C GLY A 212 10.89 28.64 11.87
N GLY A 213 12.17 28.93 12.14
CA GLY A 213 12.63 29.78 13.25
C GLY A 213 13.01 29.05 14.53
N LEU A 214 12.82 27.72 14.62
CA LEU A 214 13.38 26.91 15.71
C LEU A 214 14.90 26.82 15.60
N GLY A 215 15.58 26.73 16.75
CA GLY A 215 17.00 26.38 16.78
C GLY A 215 17.24 24.98 16.19
N ALA A 216 18.36 24.79 15.49
CA ALA A 216 18.65 23.60 14.68
C ALA A 216 18.42 22.27 15.42
N ARG A 217 18.86 22.17 16.68
CA ARG A 217 18.65 20.97 17.49
C ARG A 217 17.16 20.65 17.68
N ALA A 218 16.35 21.63 18.06
CA ALA A 218 14.92 21.45 18.30
C ALA A 218 14.18 21.13 16.99
N ALA A 219 14.53 21.81 15.91
CA ALA A 219 14.02 21.53 14.56
C ALA A 219 14.31 20.09 14.14
N ASN A 220 15.55 19.63 14.30
CA ASN A 220 15.96 18.28 13.95
C ASN A 220 15.28 17.21 14.81
N GLU A 221 15.10 17.44 16.12
CA GLU A 221 14.36 16.50 16.98
C GLU A 221 12.87 16.42 16.60
N ALA A 222 12.22 17.55 16.29
CA ALA A 222 10.83 17.58 15.82
C ALA A 222 10.69 16.94 14.42
N GLY A 223 11.57 17.32 13.50
CA GLY A 223 11.66 16.79 12.14
C GLY A 223 11.91 15.29 12.11
N ALA A 224 12.80 14.77 12.97
CA ALA A 224 13.06 13.34 13.08
C ALA A 224 11.82 12.53 13.51
N ARG A 225 11.01 13.05 14.46
CA ARG A 225 9.76 12.39 14.87
C ARG A 225 8.74 12.38 13.74
N ALA A 226 8.56 13.52 13.08
CA ALA A 226 7.64 13.63 11.94
C ALA A 226 8.08 12.75 10.76
N ALA A 227 9.38 12.73 10.44
CA ALA A 227 9.95 11.87 9.41
C ALA A 227 9.71 10.39 9.73
N ALA A 228 10.01 9.93 10.95
CA ALA A 228 9.74 8.55 11.35
C ALA A 228 8.25 8.18 11.26
N ALA A 229 7.36 9.09 11.69
CA ALA A 229 5.93 8.89 11.60
C ALA A 229 5.47 8.75 10.14
N GLU A 230 5.92 9.61 9.23
CA GLU A 230 5.53 9.56 7.83
C GLU A 230 6.20 8.44 7.04
N ILE A 231 7.42 8.02 7.40
CA ILE A 231 8.05 6.82 6.85
C ILE A 231 7.14 5.61 7.05
N ARG A 232 6.60 5.44 8.27
CA ARG A 232 5.66 4.36 8.57
C ARG A 232 4.28 4.63 7.93
N ARG A 233 3.73 5.83 8.12
CA ARG A 233 2.37 6.20 7.70
C ARG A 233 2.17 6.08 6.19
N ARG A 234 3.18 6.46 5.41
CA ARG A 234 3.18 6.40 3.93
C ARG A 234 3.80 5.13 3.38
N ASN A 235 4.25 4.20 4.22
CA ASN A 235 4.97 2.99 3.82
C ASN A 235 6.20 3.30 2.92
N LEU A 236 6.96 4.35 3.25
CA LEU A 236 8.20 4.67 2.53
C LEU A 236 9.20 3.53 2.73
N SER A 237 9.94 3.17 1.68
CA SER A 237 10.81 1.99 1.69
C SER A 237 12.03 2.17 0.79
N GLY A 238 13.02 1.29 0.95
CA GLY A 238 14.29 1.39 0.24
C GLY A 238 15.24 2.36 0.94
N GLN A 239 15.99 3.12 0.14
CA GLN A 239 16.90 4.14 0.63
C GLN A 239 16.13 5.44 0.89
N ILE A 240 16.24 5.96 2.11
CA ILE A 240 15.61 7.20 2.55
C ILE A 240 16.70 8.07 3.15
N VAL A 241 16.85 9.30 2.66
CA VAL A 241 17.85 10.26 3.14
C VAL A 241 17.13 11.37 3.89
N VAL A 242 17.57 11.66 5.11
CA VAL A 242 17.07 12.78 5.92
C VAL A 242 18.15 13.85 5.99
N ASP A 243 17.81 15.05 5.53
CA ASP A 243 18.67 16.24 5.56
C ASP A 243 18.40 17.05 6.83
N PHE A 244 19.31 16.98 7.78
CA PHE A 244 19.23 17.69 9.05
C PHE A 244 19.95 19.04 8.96
N ILE A 245 19.37 20.08 9.56
CA ILE A 245 19.96 21.42 9.54
C ILE A 245 20.99 21.63 10.65
N GLY A 246 21.91 22.57 10.43
CA GLY A 246 22.83 23.07 11.45
C GLY A 246 24.13 22.28 11.59
N ASP A 247 24.71 22.34 12.78
CA ASP A 247 26.03 21.78 13.08
C ASP A 247 25.99 20.29 13.44
N ALA A 248 27.18 19.67 13.56
CA ALA A 248 27.30 18.25 13.88
C ALA A 248 26.60 17.83 15.19
N PRO A 249 26.63 18.62 16.30
CA PRO A 249 25.81 18.36 17.48
C PRO A 249 24.29 18.33 17.22
N ALA A 250 23.76 19.30 16.46
CA ALA A 250 22.34 19.33 16.12
C ALA A 250 21.92 18.14 15.25
N ILE A 251 22.75 17.78 14.26
CA ILE A 251 22.55 16.61 13.39
C ILE A 251 22.58 15.31 14.22
N ALA A 252 23.53 15.18 15.15
CA ALA A 252 23.63 14.02 16.03
C ALA A 252 22.39 13.84 16.92
N ALA A 253 21.82 14.94 17.42
CA ALA A 253 20.58 14.93 18.19
C ALA A 253 19.39 14.47 17.33
N GLY A 254 19.25 15.02 16.11
CA GLY A 254 18.25 14.59 15.13
C GLY A 254 18.34 13.09 14.81
N ARG A 255 19.54 12.60 14.51
CA ARG A 255 19.81 11.17 14.27
C ARG A 255 19.41 10.30 15.45
N GLN A 256 19.78 10.70 16.68
CA GLN A 256 19.44 9.94 17.87
C GLN A 256 17.93 9.89 18.12
N MET A 257 17.23 10.98 17.82
CA MET A 257 15.76 11.02 17.86
C MET A 257 15.15 10.12 16.79
N LEU A 258 15.68 10.15 15.56
CA LEU A 258 15.21 9.33 14.45
C LEU A 258 15.32 7.83 14.77
N ILE A 259 16.45 7.39 15.31
CA ILE A 259 16.65 6.00 15.78
C ILE A 259 15.59 5.60 16.82
N ARG A 260 15.32 6.47 17.79
CA ARG A 260 14.32 6.21 18.83
C ARG A 260 12.91 6.12 18.25
N ALA A 261 12.56 7.04 17.36
CA ALA A 261 11.22 7.11 16.76
C ALA A 261 10.95 5.92 15.81
N LEU A 262 11.97 5.46 15.07
CA LEU A 262 11.87 4.30 14.17
C LEU A 262 11.86 2.95 14.90
N ALA A 263 12.20 2.89 16.18
CA ALA A 263 12.28 1.62 16.94
C ALA A 263 10.94 0.86 17.01
N ALA A 264 9.81 1.57 16.88
CA ALA A 264 8.47 0.99 16.88
C ALA A 264 8.03 0.48 15.49
N ASP A 265 8.80 0.73 14.42
CA ASP A 265 8.45 0.27 13.08
C ASP A 265 8.63 -1.26 12.97
N PRO A 266 7.58 -2.01 12.61
CA PRO A 266 7.65 -3.47 12.50
C PRO A 266 8.63 -3.96 11.44
N LEU A 267 8.99 -3.12 10.45
CA LEU A 267 9.96 -3.47 9.41
C LEU A 267 11.41 -3.26 9.84
N ARG A 268 11.66 -2.79 11.06
CA ARG A 268 13.01 -2.62 11.66
C ARG A 268 13.99 -1.90 10.72
N PRO A 269 13.68 -0.66 10.31
CA PRO A 269 14.57 0.11 9.45
C PRO A 269 15.92 0.36 10.13
N GLU A 270 16.98 0.36 9.34
CA GLU A 270 18.34 0.58 9.81
C GLU A 270 18.77 2.01 9.50
N VAL A 271 19.21 2.74 10.51
CA VAL A 271 19.81 4.07 10.33
C VAL A 271 21.31 3.89 10.11
N ILE A 272 21.76 4.07 8.88
CA ILE A 272 23.16 3.93 8.48
C ILE A 272 23.87 5.27 8.69
N ARG A 273 25.08 5.20 9.24
CA ARG A 273 25.93 6.38 9.42
C ARG A 273 26.49 6.80 8.05
N GLY A 274 25.95 7.87 7.49
CA GLY A 274 26.56 8.61 6.38
C GLY A 274 27.19 9.89 6.92
N ASP A 275 28.44 10.16 6.57
CA ASP A 275 29.18 11.39 6.86
C ASP A 275 29.30 12.27 5.60
N LEU A 276 28.29 12.22 4.73
CA LEU A 276 28.12 13.14 3.61
C LEU A 276 27.42 14.42 4.09
N ASN A 277 28.17 15.33 4.73
CA ASN A 277 27.74 16.71 5.03
C ASN A 277 26.43 16.86 5.83
N GLY A 278 26.10 15.92 6.73
CA GLY A 278 24.93 16.03 7.62
C GLY A 278 23.71 15.22 7.18
N LEU A 279 23.77 14.56 6.03
CA LEU A 279 22.75 13.62 5.58
C LEU A 279 22.75 12.32 6.40
N VAL A 280 21.57 11.88 6.82
CA VAL A 280 21.37 10.61 7.53
C VAL A 280 20.63 9.63 6.65
N LEU A 281 21.25 8.48 6.37
CA LEU A 281 20.65 7.42 5.55
C LEU A 281 19.85 6.44 6.42
N VAL A 282 18.66 6.09 5.94
CA VAL A 282 17.81 5.04 6.47
C VAL A 282 17.57 4.00 5.38
N THR A 283 17.74 2.73 5.71
CA THR A 283 17.34 1.62 4.84
C THR A 283 16.15 0.92 5.46
N ARG A 284 15.00 0.94 4.78
CA ARG A 284 13.77 0.29 5.22
C ARG A 284 13.36 -0.82 4.24
N PRO A 285 13.11 -2.07 4.68
CA PRO A 285 12.66 -3.14 3.79
C PRO A 285 11.42 -2.75 2.98
N ARG A 286 11.40 -3.10 1.68
CA ARG A 286 10.25 -2.85 0.81
C ARG A 286 9.08 -3.77 1.15
N GLN A 287 7.90 -3.18 1.28
CA GLN A 287 6.63 -3.89 1.43
C GLN A 287 5.57 -3.27 0.53
N GLY A 288 5.58 -3.63 -0.75
CA GLY A 288 4.67 -3.03 -1.74
C GLY A 288 5.01 -1.55 -2.01
N ASP A 289 4.04 -0.86 -2.62
CA ASP A 289 4.17 0.55 -2.97
C ASP A 289 4.04 1.48 -1.75
N SER A 290 4.67 2.65 -1.83
CA SER A 290 4.35 3.76 -0.94
C SER A 290 2.92 4.24 -1.17
N LEU A 291 2.35 4.92 -0.19
CA LEU A 291 1.00 5.46 -0.27
C LEU A 291 0.81 6.33 -1.52
N SER A 292 1.75 7.25 -1.79
CA SER A 292 1.70 8.12 -2.97
C SER A 292 1.75 7.30 -4.25
N ARG A 293 2.67 6.33 -4.37
CA ARG A 293 2.75 5.44 -5.54
C ARG A 293 1.48 4.62 -5.76
N ALA A 294 0.85 4.18 -4.69
CA ALA A 294 -0.38 3.39 -4.74
C ALA A 294 -1.60 4.18 -5.22
N VAL A 295 -1.62 5.51 -5.14
CA VAL A 295 -2.77 6.34 -5.54
C VAL A 295 -2.49 7.33 -6.65
N THR A 296 -1.26 7.41 -7.16
CA THR A 296 -0.88 8.37 -8.20
C THR A 296 -0.28 7.72 -9.44
N VAL A 297 -0.38 8.42 -10.57
CA VAL A 297 0.26 8.10 -11.86
C VAL A 297 1.15 9.27 -12.29
N PRO A 298 2.17 9.04 -13.14
CA PRO A 298 2.92 10.13 -13.76
C PRO A 298 1.97 11.12 -14.45
N CYS A 299 2.21 12.43 -14.25
CA CYS A 299 1.46 13.44 -14.96
C CYS A 299 1.85 13.42 -16.45
N PRO A 300 0.88 13.39 -17.38
CA PRO A 300 1.19 13.34 -18.81
C PRO A 300 1.66 14.69 -19.39
N ILE A 301 1.44 15.81 -18.69
CA ILE A 301 1.63 17.17 -19.20
C ILE A 301 2.56 18.07 -18.37
N ALA A 302 2.99 17.60 -17.19
CA ALA A 302 3.84 18.36 -16.28
C ALA A 302 4.78 17.40 -15.51
N GLU A 303 5.79 17.95 -14.85
CA GLU A 303 6.59 17.20 -13.90
C GLU A 303 5.75 16.84 -12.68
N GLY A 304 5.94 15.63 -12.15
CA GLY A 304 5.23 15.15 -10.96
C GLY A 304 4.15 14.12 -11.25
N ARG A 305 3.17 14.02 -10.35
CA ARG A 305 2.20 12.92 -10.32
C ARG A 305 0.80 13.42 -9.99
N TRP A 306 -0.19 12.82 -10.63
CA TRP A 306 -1.60 13.10 -10.39
C TRP A 306 -2.27 11.91 -9.72
N LEU A 307 -3.39 12.14 -9.03
CA LEU A 307 -4.22 11.05 -8.54
C LEU A 307 -4.62 10.16 -9.70
N ALA A 308 -4.50 8.85 -9.51
CA ALA A 308 -4.78 7.87 -10.55
C ALA A 308 -6.28 7.88 -10.90
N PRO A 309 -6.66 7.70 -12.17
CA PRO A 309 -8.06 7.61 -12.57
C PRO A 309 -8.88 6.60 -11.75
N ARG A 310 -8.27 5.45 -11.41
CA ARG A 310 -8.87 4.44 -10.53
C ARG A 310 -9.19 4.95 -9.12
N HIS A 311 -8.32 5.80 -8.56
CA HIS A 311 -8.45 6.33 -7.21
C HIS A 311 -9.55 7.38 -7.17
N LEU A 312 -9.61 8.22 -8.21
CA LEU A 312 -10.69 9.18 -8.41
C LEU A 312 -12.04 8.48 -8.67
N ALA A 313 -12.05 7.34 -9.38
CA ALA A 313 -13.25 6.51 -9.52
C ALA A 313 -13.71 5.92 -8.16
N ALA A 314 -12.78 5.50 -7.30
CA ALA A 314 -13.10 5.07 -5.94
C ALA A 314 -13.66 6.23 -5.09
N GLU A 315 -13.10 7.43 -5.22
CA GLU A 315 -13.61 8.64 -4.57
C GLU A 315 -15.02 8.99 -5.06
N LEU A 316 -15.28 8.89 -6.37
CA LEU A 316 -16.61 9.04 -6.94
C LEU A 316 -17.63 8.10 -6.29
N CYS A 317 -17.30 6.81 -6.12
CA CYS A 317 -18.20 5.87 -5.44
C CYS A 317 -18.57 6.35 -4.04
N ARG A 318 -17.57 6.71 -3.22
CA ARG A 318 -17.78 7.15 -1.82
C ARG A 318 -18.65 8.41 -1.75
N LEU A 319 -18.39 9.37 -2.63
CA LEU A 319 -19.17 10.61 -2.71
C LEU A 319 -20.61 10.35 -3.19
N ALA A 320 -20.78 9.49 -4.21
CA ALA A 320 -22.09 9.14 -4.73
C ALA A 320 -22.94 8.38 -3.72
N ASP A 321 -22.37 7.41 -3.01
CA ASP A 321 -23.06 6.69 -1.94
C ASP A 321 -23.45 7.61 -0.78
N GLY A 322 -22.54 8.51 -0.37
CA GLY A 322 -22.82 9.51 0.66
C GLY A 322 -23.97 10.44 0.27
N LEU A 323 -23.97 10.94 -0.96
CA LEU A 323 -25.06 11.79 -1.47
C LEU A 323 -26.37 11.03 -1.60
N ALA A 324 -26.36 9.81 -2.14
CA ALA A 324 -27.57 8.99 -2.27
C ALA A 324 -28.19 8.64 -0.91
N HIS A 325 -27.36 8.47 0.12
CA HIS A 325 -27.85 8.28 1.49
C HIS A 325 -28.62 9.51 2.00
N HIS A 326 -28.13 10.73 1.73
CA HIS A 326 -28.77 11.98 2.16
C HIS A 326 -29.87 12.48 1.20
N HIS A 327 -29.88 12.00 -0.04
CA HIS A 327 -30.80 12.41 -1.11
C HIS A 327 -31.35 11.19 -1.89
N PRO A 328 -32.08 10.29 -1.23
CA PRO A 328 -32.51 9.03 -1.83
C PRO A 328 -33.40 9.26 -3.06
N GLY A 329 -33.13 8.51 -4.13
CA GLY A 329 -33.91 8.54 -5.37
C GLY A 329 -33.64 9.72 -6.30
N LYS A 330 -32.78 10.68 -5.91
CA LYS A 330 -32.36 11.76 -6.82
C LYS A 330 -31.34 11.27 -7.84
N ALA A 331 -31.47 11.74 -9.08
CA ALA A 331 -30.45 11.52 -10.09
C ALA A 331 -29.18 12.29 -9.71
N LEU A 332 -28.02 11.66 -9.85
CA LEU A 332 -26.74 12.28 -9.54
C LEU A 332 -26.01 12.65 -10.83
N GLN A 333 -25.39 13.82 -10.86
CA GLN A 333 -24.49 14.22 -11.93
C GLN A 333 -23.07 14.33 -11.39
N ALA A 334 -22.17 13.51 -11.93
CA ALA A 334 -20.75 13.53 -11.63
C ALA A 334 -19.98 14.26 -12.72
N LEU A 335 -19.26 15.32 -12.34
CA LEU A 335 -18.27 16.00 -13.16
C LEU A 335 -16.90 15.43 -12.84
N VAL A 336 -16.29 14.76 -13.81
CA VAL A 336 -15.01 14.07 -13.67
C VAL A 336 -14.00 14.53 -14.73
N PRO A 337 -12.70 14.49 -14.45
CA PRO A 337 -11.66 14.70 -15.46
C PRO A 337 -11.79 13.75 -16.67
N ALA A 338 -11.26 14.14 -17.83
CA ALA A 338 -11.40 13.36 -19.07
C ALA A 338 -10.76 11.97 -18.99
N ASP A 339 -9.61 11.84 -18.33
CA ASP A 339 -8.93 10.56 -18.09
C ASP A 339 -9.71 9.65 -17.12
N VAL A 340 -10.41 10.23 -16.14
CA VAL A 340 -11.33 9.50 -15.26
C VAL A 340 -12.56 9.02 -16.02
N ALA A 341 -13.15 9.85 -16.87
CA ALA A 341 -14.28 9.44 -17.73
C ALA A 341 -13.88 8.27 -18.64
N ALA A 342 -12.74 8.38 -19.34
CA ALA A 342 -12.21 7.32 -20.18
C ALA A 342 -11.92 6.03 -19.39
N TYR A 343 -11.38 6.14 -18.16
CA TYR A 343 -11.20 4.99 -17.29
C TYR A 343 -12.53 4.33 -16.91
N LEU A 344 -13.56 5.11 -16.56
CA LEU A 344 -14.88 4.60 -16.18
C LEU A 344 -15.61 3.88 -17.33
N GLU A 345 -15.30 4.22 -18.59
CA GLU A 345 -15.80 3.53 -19.78
C GLU A 345 -15.03 2.24 -20.11
N SER A 346 -13.90 1.99 -19.45
CA SER A 346 -13.06 0.83 -19.72
C SER A 346 -13.67 -0.48 -19.20
N PRO A 347 -13.36 -1.64 -19.82
CA PRO A 347 -13.76 -2.95 -19.32
C PRO A 347 -13.29 -3.23 -17.88
N ALA A 348 -12.17 -2.65 -17.48
CA ALA A 348 -11.64 -2.79 -16.12
C ALA A 348 -12.51 -2.09 -15.07
N ALA A 349 -13.18 -0.99 -15.44
CA ALA A 349 -14.02 -0.22 -14.53
C ALA A 349 -15.50 -0.65 -14.52
N ALA A 350 -15.96 -1.27 -15.62
CA ALA A 350 -17.37 -1.63 -15.81
C ALA A 350 -17.99 -2.39 -14.63
N PRO A 351 -17.36 -3.44 -14.04
CA PRO A 351 -17.97 -4.16 -12.91
C PRO A 351 -18.22 -3.28 -11.69
N GLY A 352 -17.30 -2.35 -11.41
CA GLY A 352 -17.42 -1.42 -10.29
C GLY A 352 -18.47 -0.34 -10.52
N LEU A 353 -18.51 0.22 -11.72
CA LEU A 353 -19.50 1.22 -12.09
C LEU A 353 -20.93 0.64 -12.13
N ASP A 354 -21.09 -0.58 -12.63
CA ASP A 354 -22.38 -1.27 -12.64
C ASP A 354 -22.85 -1.65 -11.23
N ALA A 355 -21.93 -2.01 -10.33
CA ALA A 355 -22.24 -2.20 -8.93
C ALA A 355 -22.73 -0.90 -8.28
N LEU A 356 -22.04 0.23 -8.52
CA LEU A 356 -22.44 1.54 -8.04
C LEU A 356 -23.84 1.91 -8.55
N ARG A 357 -24.09 1.85 -9.86
CA ARG A 357 -25.39 2.19 -10.47
C ARG A 357 -26.54 1.39 -9.86
N ARG A 358 -26.35 0.09 -9.66
CA ARG A 358 -27.37 -0.77 -9.00
C ARG A 358 -27.62 -0.36 -7.56
N ARG A 359 -26.58 0.00 -6.82
CA ARG A 359 -26.69 0.42 -5.41
C ARG A 359 -27.39 1.78 -5.25
N LEU A 360 -27.09 2.73 -6.13
CA LEU A 360 -27.71 4.06 -6.09
C LEU A 360 -29.22 4.00 -6.37
N GLY A 361 -29.67 3.06 -7.21
CA GLY A 361 -31.09 2.93 -7.56
C GLY A 361 -31.67 4.13 -8.32
N ALA A 362 -30.82 5.07 -8.74
CA ALA A 362 -31.14 6.29 -9.46
C ALA A 362 -30.09 6.55 -10.57
N PRO A 363 -30.41 7.33 -11.61
CA PRO A 363 -29.46 7.63 -12.69
C PRO A 363 -28.20 8.33 -12.16
N LEU A 364 -27.03 7.83 -12.55
CA LEU A 364 -25.74 8.51 -12.39
C LEU A 364 -25.22 8.94 -13.77
N VAL A 365 -25.28 10.25 -14.04
CA VAL A 365 -24.76 10.85 -15.27
C VAL A 365 -23.31 11.25 -15.06
N ILE A 366 -22.40 10.72 -15.88
CA ILE A 366 -20.98 11.10 -15.87
C ILE A 366 -20.75 12.12 -16.97
N ALA A 367 -20.25 13.29 -16.60
CA ALA A 367 -19.89 14.38 -17.51
C ALA A 367 -18.41 14.73 -17.32
N THR A 368 -17.74 15.10 -18.42
CA THR A 368 -16.35 15.56 -18.36
C THR A 368 -16.29 17.00 -17.86
N ALA A 369 -15.50 17.24 -16.82
CA ALA A 369 -15.13 18.59 -16.41
C ALA A 369 -14.24 19.24 -17.47
N PRO A 370 -14.34 20.56 -17.68
CA PRO A 370 -13.37 21.27 -18.51
C PRO A 370 -11.95 21.08 -17.93
N PRO A 371 -10.90 21.06 -18.78
CA PRO A 371 -9.53 20.94 -18.30
C PRO A 371 -9.25 22.01 -17.25
N ALA A 372 -8.58 21.61 -16.16
CA ALA A 372 -8.21 22.56 -15.13
C ALA A 372 -7.39 23.70 -15.78
N PRO A 373 -7.70 24.98 -15.48
CA PRO A 373 -6.96 26.11 -16.06
C PRO A 373 -5.51 26.18 -15.58
N ASP A 374 -5.15 25.37 -14.59
CA ASP A 374 -3.84 25.29 -13.96
C ASP A 374 -3.36 23.82 -13.98
N PRO A 375 -2.28 23.48 -14.71
CA PRO A 375 -1.73 22.12 -14.78
C PRO A 375 -1.18 21.62 -13.43
N ASP A 376 -0.91 22.52 -12.48
CA ASP A 376 -0.45 22.19 -11.13
C ASP A 376 -1.60 21.88 -10.18
N ARG A 377 -2.86 22.14 -10.58
CA ARG A 377 -4.04 21.86 -9.78
C ARG A 377 -4.59 20.48 -10.09
N ALA A 378 -4.41 19.56 -9.13
CA ALA A 378 -4.86 18.18 -9.27
C ALA A 378 -6.35 18.09 -9.65
N PRO A 379 -6.71 17.19 -10.59
CA PRO A 379 -8.09 16.92 -10.96
C PRO A 379 -8.95 16.55 -9.74
N LYS A 380 -10.21 17.00 -9.72
CA LYS A 380 -11.17 16.68 -8.65
C LYS A 380 -12.45 16.10 -9.23
N VAL A 381 -13.01 15.12 -8.55
CA VAL A 381 -14.38 14.67 -8.78
C VAL A 381 -15.34 15.61 -8.07
N ARG A 382 -16.42 15.99 -8.75
CA ARG A 382 -17.54 16.72 -8.14
C ARG A 382 -18.82 15.99 -8.47
N ILE A 383 -19.74 15.94 -7.52
CA ILE A 383 -21.04 15.31 -7.73
C ILE A 383 -22.14 16.18 -7.12
N VAL A 384 -23.25 16.31 -7.84
CA VAL A 384 -24.43 17.10 -7.45
C VAL A 384 -25.71 16.28 -7.62
N PRO A 385 -26.71 16.45 -6.73
CA PRO A 385 -27.99 15.74 -6.78
C PRO A 385 -29.06 16.41 -7.65
#